data_AF-A0A674MYM8-F1
#
_entry.id   AF-A0A674MYM8-F1
#
_cell.length_a   1.000
_cell.length_b   1.000
_cell.length_c   1.000
_cell.angle_alpha   90.00
_cell.angle_beta   90.00
_cell.angle_gamma   90.00
#
_symmetry.space_group_name_H-M   'P 1'
#
loop_
_entity.id
_entity.type
_entity.pdbx_description
1 polymer ?
#
loop_
_entity_poly.entity_id
_entity_poly.type
_entity_poly.pdbx_seq_one_letter_code
_entity_poly.pdbx_strand_id
1 'polypeptide(L)'
;MIFGAHVSSRPLGVSKTDAFHRRSPVSFTTANMATATKIIQRLRDLLSGVRNANCLLIFCRTQPPPKLPVGPSHRYAGNYYYTRDGRRESVPATVVMSSQKALTASSQVAETAKPPVTPGSVYKEPLLSTDQPYL
;
A
#
# COMPACT_ATOMS: atom_id res chain seq x y z
N MET A 1 61.60 19.10 19.75
CA MET A 1 62.81 19.50 19.01
C MET A 1 63.00 18.53 17.85
N ILE A 2 62.85 19.03 16.61
CA ILE A 2 63.41 18.57 15.31
C ILE A 2 63.08 17.11 14.87
N PHE A 3 62.70 16.73 13.64
CA PHE A 3 62.70 17.23 12.24
C PHE A 3 61.44 16.60 11.57
N GLY A 4 60.73 17.14 10.57
CA GLY A 4 61.15 18.01 9.48
C GLY A 4 61.67 17.20 8.28
N ALA A 5 60.81 16.47 7.54
CA ALA A 5 61.18 15.84 6.27
C ALA A 5 60.17 16.18 5.17
N HIS A 6 60.62 17.08 4.30
CA HIS A 6 60.00 17.61 3.10
C HIS A 6 60.36 16.71 1.91
N VAL A 7 59.38 16.23 1.14
CA VAL A 7 59.58 15.59 -0.19
C VAL A 7 58.61 16.31 -1.15
N SER A 8 59.05 17.39 -1.81
CA SER A 8 59.72 17.42 -3.13
C SER A 8 58.92 16.82 -4.29
N SER A 9 58.03 17.66 -4.83
CA SER A 9 57.82 17.99 -6.26
C SER A 9 58.21 16.99 -7.36
N ARG A 10 57.23 16.64 -8.20
CA ARG A 10 57.22 16.94 -9.66
C ARG A 10 55.87 16.54 -10.31
N PRO A 11 55.26 17.39 -11.15
CA PRO A 11 54.05 17.08 -11.91
C PRO A 11 54.40 16.42 -13.24
N LEU A 12 53.72 15.33 -13.58
CA LEU A 12 53.82 14.71 -14.91
C LEU A 12 52.67 15.19 -15.80
N GLY A 13 53.04 16.11 -16.71
CA GLY A 13 52.68 16.05 -18.12
C GLY A 13 51.20 15.99 -18.51
N VAL A 14 50.65 17.17 -18.79
CA VAL A 14 49.56 17.35 -19.76
C VAL A 14 50.11 16.98 -21.14
N SER A 15 49.56 15.96 -21.79
CA SER A 15 49.65 15.77 -23.23
C SER A 15 48.27 15.98 -23.86
N LYS A 16 48.13 17.13 -24.52
CA LYS A 16 47.12 17.37 -25.56
C LYS A 16 47.43 16.44 -26.73
N THR A 17 46.48 15.60 -27.10
CA THR A 17 46.40 15.08 -28.48
C THR A 17 44.97 15.20 -28.96
N ASP A 18 44.84 16.04 -29.98
CA ASP A 18 43.65 16.25 -30.78
C ASP A 18 43.14 14.93 -31.39
N ALA A 19 41.84 14.71 -31.26
CA ALA A 19 41.10 13.86 -32.19
C ALA A 19 39.65 14.37 -32.26
N PHE A 20 39.50 15.50 -32.95
CA PHE A 20 38.24 16.09 -33.38
C PHE A 20 37.51 15.11 -34.31
N HIS A 21 36.80 14.13 -33.73
CA HIS A 21 35.86 13.30 -34.45
C HIS A 21 34.67 14.18 -34.85
N ARG A 22 34.67 14.66 -36.10
CA ARG A 22 33.45 15.14 -36.76
C ARG A 22 32.46 13.97 -36.82
N ARG A 23 31.59 13.87 -35.82
CA ARG A 23 30.31 13.19 -35.98
C ARG A 23 29.34 14.23 -36.54
N SER A 24 28.91 14.02 -37.78
CA SER A 24 27.75 14.71 -38.33
C SER A 24 26.58 14.54 -37.35
N PRO A 25 25.83 15.61 -37.01
CA PRO A 25 24.59 15.44 -36.27
C PRO A 25 23.56 14.87 -37.23
N VAL A 26 23.47 13.54 -37.30
CA VAL A 26 22.27 12.89 -37.83
C VAL A 26 21.15 13.28 -36.88
N SER A 27 20.30 14.20 -37.33
CA SER A 27 19.15 14.68 -36.58
C SER A 27 18.11 13.56 -36.59
N PHE A 28 18.27 12.59 -35.69
CA PHE A 28 17.20 11.67 -35.37
C PHE A 28 16.12 12.48 -34.66
N THR A 29 15.08 12.85 -35.41
CA THR A 29 13.82 13.31 -34.81
C THR A 29 13.29 12.17 -33.96
N THR A 30 13.49 12.26 -32.65
CA THR A 30 12.90 11.38 -31.65
C THR A 30 11.40 11.66 -31.59
N ALA A 31 10.66 11.11 -32.54
CA ALA A 31 9.21 11.00 -32.43
C ALA A 31 8.92 10.08 -31.24
N ASN A 32 8.42 10.66 -30.16
CA ASN A 32 7.90 9.92 -29.01
C ASN A 32 6.81 8.96 -29.53
N MET A 33 7.08 7.65 -29.54
CA MET A 33 6.35 6.61 -30.29
C MET A 33 4.88 6.38 -29.88
N ALA A 34 4.32 7.20 -28.98
CA ALA A 34 3.02 6.98 -28.36
C ALA A 34 2.01 8.13 -28.59
N THR A 35 2.13 8.88 -29.71
CA THR A 35 1.24 10.01 -30.03
C THR A 35 0.60 9.86 -31.41
N ALA A 36 -0.74 9.71 -31.46
CA ALA A 36 -1.52 9.69 -32.71
C ALA A 36 -1.65 11.10 -33.33
N THR A 37 -1.88 11.19 -34.64
CA THR A 37 -2.07 12.48 -35.34
C THR A 37 -3.35 13.18 -34.88
N LYS A 38 -3.39 14.51 -34.97
CA LYS A 38 -4.52 15.32 -34.48
C LYS A 38 -5.87 14.94 -35.12
N ILE A 39 -5.86 14.55 -36.39
CA ILE A 39 -7.07 14.11 -37.10
C ILE A 39 -7.62 12.82 -36.49
N ILE A 40 -6.75 11.83 -36.22
CA ILE A 40 -7.13 10.56 -35.60
C ILE A 40 -7.62 10.77 -34.16
N GLN A 41 -6.99 11.69 -33.41
CA GLN A 41 -7.45 12.08 -32.08
C GLN A 41 -8.89 12.62 -32.10
N ARG A 42 -9.20 13.53 -33.04
CA ARG A 42 -10.53 14.14 -33.18
C ARG A 42 -11.58 13.14 -33.66
N LEU A 43 -11.23 12.27 -34.61
CA LEU A 43 -12.14 11.23 -35.09
C LEU A 43 -12.51 10.26 -33.96
N ARG A 44 -11.53 9.82 -33.17
CA ARG A 44 -11.75 8.96 -32.00
C ARG A 44 -12.64 9.64 -30.96
N ASP A 45 -12.34 10.88 -30.60
CA ASP A 45 -13.11 11.61 -29.59
C ASP A 45 -14.55 11.89 -30.05
N LEU A 46 -14.76 12.08 -31.37
CA LEU A 46 -16.08 12.22 -31.97
C LEU A 46 -16.88 10.92 -31.92
N LEU A 47 -16.26 9.79 -32.28
CA LEU A 47 -16.93 8.48 -32.29
C LEU A 47 -17.20 7.93 -30.87
N SER A 48 -16.36 8.28 -29.89
CA SER A 48 -16.55 7.87 -28.49
C SER A 48 -17.50 8.78 -27.71
N GLY A 49 -17.82 9.99 -28.21
CA GLY A 49 -18.58 11.00 -27.47
C GLY A 49 -17.90 11.54 -26.21
N VAL A 50 -16.70 11.05 -25.89
CA VAL A 50 -15.88 11.41 -24.72
C VAL A 50 -14.45 11.66 -25.19
N ARG A 51 -13.82 12.70 -24.64
CA ARG A 51 -12.42 13.02 -24.93
C ARG A 51 -11.50 12.02 -24.24
N ASN A 52 -10.82 11.18 -25.01
CA ASN A 52 -9.97 10.12 -24.47
C ASN A 52 -8.52 10.63 -24.25
N ALA A 53 -8.06 10.63 -23.01
CA ALA A 53 -6.64 10.86 -22.71
C ALA A 53 -5.81 9.59 -22.98
N ASN A 54 -4.56 9.75 -23.40
CA ASN A 54 -3.65 8.62 -23.60
C ASN A 54 -3.29 8.01 -22.24
N CYS A 55 -3.80 6.82 -21.94
CA CYS A 55 -3.44 6.06 -20.74
C CYS A 55 -2.12 5.32 -20.99
N LEU A 56 -1.01 6.06 -21.05
CA LEU A 56 0.32 5.48 -21.09
C LEU A 56 0.78 5.19 -19.66
N LEU A 57 1.56 4.12 -19.50
CA LEU A 57 2.00 3.62 -18.20
C LEU A 57 3.01 4.59 -17.58
N ILE A 58 2.55 5.40 -16.63
CA ILE A 58 3.38 6.39 -15.92
C ILE A 58 3.86 5.76 -14.61
N PHE A 59 4.89 4.91 -14.68
CA PHE A 59 5.71 4.62 -13.52
C PHE A 59 7.12 4.19 -13.93
N CYS A 60 8.13 4.78 -13.30
CA CYS A 60 9.52 4.37 -13.50
C CYS A 60 9.70 2.94 -12.99
N ARG A 61 10.38 2.08 -13.77
CA ARG A 61 10.65 0.69 -13.35
C ARG A 61 11.57 0.60 -12.13
N THR A 62 12.33 1.65 -11.85
CA THR A 62 13.24 1.76 -10.71
C THR A 62 12.66 2.68 -9.64
N GLN A 63 12.27 2.13 -8.50
CA GLN A 63 11.76 2.88 -7.36
C GLN A 63 12.91 3.16 -6.37
N PRO A 64 13.05 4.39 -5.81
CA PRO A 64 13.97 4.63 -4.72
C PRO A 64 13.59 3.79 -3.48
N PRO A 65 14.56 3.45 -2.61
CA PRO A 65 14.29 2.65 -1.42
C PRO A 65 13.25 3.35 -0.51
N PRO A 66 12.13 2.70 -0.17
CA PRO A 66 11.09 3.31 0.65
C PRO A 66 11.46 3.30 2.15
N LYS A 67 11.06 4.36 2.87
CA LYS A 67 11.11 4.42 4.34
C LYS A 67 9.69 4.22 4.87
N LEU A 68 9.33 2.97 5.15
CA LEU A 68 8.00 2.62 5.65
C LEU A 68 7.88 2.90 7.15
N PRO A 69 6.70 3.36 7.63
CA PRO A 69 6.47 3.52 9.05
C PRO A 69 6.47 2.16 9.77
N VAL A 70 6.89 2.16 11.03
CA VAL A 70 6.88 0.97 11.88
C VAL A 70 5.48 0.70 12.42
N GLY A 71 5.18 -0.57 12.71
CA GLY A 71 3.92 -0.98 13.32
C GLY A 71 3.78 -0.57 14.80
N PRO A 72 2.58 -0.70 15.38
CA PRO A 72 2.26 -0.22 16.73
C PRO A 72 3.01 -0.94 17.85
N SER A 73 3.52 -2.15 17.59
CA SER A 73 4.35 -2.92 18.54
C SER A 73 5.82 -2.51 18.53
N HIS A 74 6.22 -1.46 17.82
CA HIS A 74 7.60 -0.94 17.86
C HIS A 74 7.72 0.15 18.94
N ARG A 75 7.52 -0.22 20.21
CA ARG A 75 7.61 0.66 21.38
C ARG A 75 8.72 0.19 22.32
N TYR A 76 9.50 1.12 22.85
CA TYR A 76 10.65 0.84 23.74
C TYR A 76 10.25 0.37 25.15
N ALA A 77 9.06 0.75 25.64
CA ALA A 77 8.56 0.40 26.96
C ALA A 77 7.05 0.10 26.92
N GLY A 78 6.57 -0.68 27.90
CA GLY A 78 5.14 -1.01 28.03
C GLY A 78 4.58 -1.86 26.89
N ASN A 79 5.41 -2.70 26.26
CA ASN A 79 5.07 -3.50 25.09
C ASN A 79 5.44 -4.97 25.30
N TYR A 80 4.93 -5.53 26.38
CA TYR A 80 5.13 -6.95 26.68
C TYR A 80 4.31 -7.81 25.71
N TYR A 81 4.88 -8.93 25.25
CA TYR A 81 4.19 -9.81 24.31
C TYR A 81 2.90 -10.40 24.90
N TYR A 82 2.90 -10.72 26.19
CA TYR A 82 1.76 -11.38 26.84
C TYR A 82 0.49 -10.51 26.89
N THR A 83 0.60 -9.18 26.83
CA THR A 83 -0.57 -8.28 26.88
C THR A 83 -1.23 -8.08 25.51
N ARG A 84 -0.63 -8.58 24.43
CA ARG A 84 -1.12 -8.43 23.04
C ARG A 84 -1.35 -9.77 22.33
N ASP A 85 -1.12 -10.88 23.02
CA ASP A 85 -1.15 -12.21 22.42
C ASP A 85 -2.58 -12.74 22.36
N GLY A 86 -3.35 -12.30 21.36
CA GLY A 86 -4.71 -12.78 21.12
C GLY A 86 -4.79 -14.29 20.82
N ARG A 87 -3.67 -14.95 20.49
CA ARG A 87 -3.64 -16.41 20.29
C ARG A 87 -3.83 -17.18 21.60
N ARG A 88 -3.52 -16.56 22.74
CA ARG A 88 -3.72 -17.15 24.08
C ARG A 88 -5.03 -16.72 24.72
N GLU A 89 -5.71 -15.73 24.13
CA GLU A 89 -7.04 -15.28 24.56
C GLU A 89 -8.16 -16.18 24.05
N SER A 90 -7.87 -17.09 23.11
CA SER A 90 -8.85 -18.07 22.64
C SER A 90 -9.17 -19.09 23.74
N VAL A 91 -10.37 -19.01 24.30
CA VAL A 91 -10.93 -19.96 25.26
C VAL A 91 -11.70 -21.05 24.52
N PRO A 92 -11.73 -22.31 25.00
CA PRO A 92 -12.62 -23.33 24.45
C PRO A 92 -14.09 -22.84 24.43
N ALA A 93 -14.86 -23.34 23.46
CA ALA A 93 -16.26 -22.95 23.29
C ALA A 93 -17.07 -23.19 24.57
N THR A 94 -17.90 -22.22 24.94
CA THR A 94 -18.82 -22.34 26.07
C THR A 94 -19.94 -23.32 25.71
N VAL A 95 -20.08 -24.38 26.47
CA VAL A 95 -21.12 -25.39 26.28
C VAL A 95 -22.42 -24.91 26.92
N VAL A 96 -23.42 -24.57 26.10
CA VAL A 96 -24.74 -24.08 26.55
C VAL A 96 -25.66 -25.23 26.97
N MET A 97 -25.52 -26.39 26.34
CA MET A 97 -26.31 -27.59 26.64
C MET A 97 -25.45 -28.84 26.46
N SER A 98 -25.37 -29.69 27.50
CA SER A 98 -24.70 -30.99 27.48
C SER A 98 -25.64 -32.07 28.03
N SER A 99 -25.53 -33.29 27.51
CA SER A 99 -26.29 -34.46 28.01
C SER A 99 -25.81 -34.93 29.38
N GLN A 100 -24.54 -34.68 29.72
CA GLN A 100 -23.97 -34.92 31.04
C GLN A 100 -24.13 -33.65 31.89
N LYS A 101 -24.98 -33.73 32.94
CA LYS A 101 -25.27 -32.66 33.89
C LYS A 101 -24.03 -32.34 34.74
N ALA A 102 -23.51 -31.12 34.63
CA ALA A 102 -22.81 -30.51 35.75
C ALA A 102 -23.85 -30.10 36.80
N LEU A 103 -23.63 -30.46 38.07
CA LEU A 103 -24.53 -30.13 39.18
C LEU A 103 -24.65 -28.61 39.30
N THR A 104 -25.83 -28.08 39.04
CA THR A 104 -26.16 -26.67 39.27
C THR A 104 -26.06 -26.40 40.77
N ALA A 105 -25.23 -25.42 41.17
CA ALA A 105 -25.24 -24.93 42.53
C ALA A 105 -26.67 -24.47 42.87
N SER A 106 -27.19 -24.99 43.98
CA SER A 106 -28.55 -24.85 44.48
C SER A 106 -29.08 -23.40 44.44
N SER A 107 -29.90 -23.09 43.45
CA SER A 107 -30.91 -22.03 43.57
C SER A 107 -32.00 -22.29 42.54
N GLN A 108 -33.14 -22.81 43.00
CA GLN A 108 -34.36 -22.98 42.21
C GLN A 108 -34.83 -21.60 41.75
N VAL A 109 -34.68 -21.31 40.46
CA VAL A 109 -35.31 -20.15 39.82
C VAL A 109 -36.60 -20.65 39.17
N ALA A 110 -37.73 -20.17 39.67
CA ALA A 110 -39.05 -20.46 39.14
C ALA A 110 -39.10 -20.18 37.62
N GLU A 111 -39.63 -21.13 36.86
CA GLU A 111 -39.80 -21.00 35.41
C GLU A 111 -40.89 -19.98 35.07
N THR A 112 -40.48 -18.73 34.89
CA THR A 112 -41.27 -17.73 34.18
C THR A 112 -41.16 -17.99 32.68
N ALA A 113 -42.29 -17.96 31.95
CA ALA A 113 -42.33 -18.10 30.49
C ALA A 113 -41.39 -17.08 29.82
N LYS A 114 -40.30 -17.55 29.20
CA LYS A 114 -39.33 -16.70 28.52
C LYS A 114 -39.85 -16.34 27.13
N PRO A 115 -39.80 -15.06 26.71
CA PRO A 115 -40.17 -14.68 25.34
C PRO A 115 -39.21 -15.32 24.32
N PRO A 116 -39.66 -15.53 23.07
CA PRO A 116 -38.80 -16.04 22.01
C PRO A 116 -37.61 -15.10 21.76
N VAL A 117 -36.41 -15.67 21.65
CA VAL A 117 -35.16 -14.94 21.43
C VAL A 117 -34.72 -15.09 19.98
N THR A 118 -34.39 -13.99 19.31
CA THR A 118 -33.71 -13.99 18.00
C THR A 118 -32.20 -13.92 18.18
N PRO A 119 -31.39 -14.61 17.36
CA PRO A 119 -29.92 -14.65 17.53
C PRO A 119 -29.22 -13.30 17.33
N GLY A 120 -29.90 -12.33 16.71
CA GLY A 120 -29.43 -10.96 16.55
C GLY A 120 -30.59 -9.98 16.46
N SER A 121 -30.26 -8.70 16.26
CA SER A 121 -31.26 -7.68 15.95
C SER A 121 -31.89 -7.93 14.59
N VAL A 122 -33.13 -7.48 14.41
CA VAL A 122 -33.78 -7.45 13.09
C VAL A 122 -32.92 -6.62 12.12
N TYR A 123 -32.73 -7.14 10.90
CA TYR A 123 -31.97 -6.47 9.84
C TYR A 123 -32.55 -5.07 9.60
N LYS A 124 -31.67 -4.06 9.56
CA LYS A 124 -32.02 -2.70 9.18
C LYS A 124 -31.63 -2.49 7.73
N GLU A 125 -32.60 -2.17 6.89
CA GLU A 125 -32.34 -1.90 5.48
C GLU A 125 -31.45 -0.66 5.33
N PRO A 126 -30.38 -0.72 4.52
CA PRO A 126 -29.53 0.43 4.26
C PRO A 126 -30.32 1.50 3.50
N LEU A 127 -30.04 2.77 3.81
CA LEU A 127 -30.64 3.89 3.10
C LEU A 127 -30.11 3.96 1.67
N LEU A 128 -30.94 4.46 0.75
CA LEU A 128 -30.54 4.69 -0.63
C LEU A 128 -29.41 5.74 -0.69
N SER A 129 -28.42 5.52 -1.55
CA SER A 129 -27.27 6.43 -1.72
C SER A 129 -27.73 7.87 -2.00
N THR A 130 -27.09 8.85 -1.36
CA THR A 130 -27.41 10.27 -1.57
C THR A 130 -26.75 10.83 -2.83
N ASP A 131 -25.58 10.31 -3.21
CA ASP A 131 -24.80 10.88 -4.31
C ASP A 131 -25.43 10.54 -5.67
N GLN A 132 -25.80 9.28 -5.87
CA GLN A 132 -26.30 8.74 -7.14
C GLN A 132 -27.35 7.62 -6.89
N PRO A 133 -28.60 7.97 -6.50
CA PRO A 133 -29.62 7.00 -6.12
C PRO A 133 -30.18 6.17 -7.29
N TYR A 134 -30.08 6.70 -8.50
CA TYR A 134 -30.67 6.11 -9.72
C TYR A 134 -29.67 6.05 -10.86
N LEU A 135 -28.37 6.04 -10.54
CA LEU A 135 -27.28 6.02 -11.51
C LEU A 135 -26.54 4.68 -11.49
#